data_AF-A0A9E6DHG5-F1
#
_entry.id   AF-A0A9E6DHG5-F1
#
_cell.length_a   1.000
_cell.length_b   1.000
_cell.length_c   1.000
_cell.angle_alpha   90.00
_cell.angle_beta   90.00
_cell.angle_gamma   90.00
#
_symmetry.space_group_name_H-M   'P 1'
#
loop_
_entity.id
_entity.type
_entity.pdbx_description
1 polymer ?
#
loop_
_entity_poly.entity_id
_entity_poly.type
_entity_poly.pdbx_seq_one_letter_code
_entity_poly.pdbx_strand_id
1 'polypeptide(L)'
;MRYALLASALLFAPAAHAADAKTPWYADPTTATAFAALVIFLFIVAFVGGFKLIFSKLDERAEGIQSQIDEARALREEASKLMADAKKKAKEADAAAEDIVKRAKADADAMMKQAKADLKAKVARREAQAEARIARAEADAAADVRRVAADAATEAARSILSKSDGSDDLFDGALSEIDKRLN
;
A
#
# COMPACT_ATOMS: atom_id res chain seq x y z
N MET A 1 35.16 -6.84 -71.61
CA MET A 1 36.19 -7.76 -71.10
C MET A 1 35.49 -9.06 -70.73
N ARG A 2 35.63 -10.12 -71.54
CA ARG A 2 36.45 -11.33 -71.26
C ARG A 2 35.65 -12.37 -70.44
N TYR A 3 35.26 -13.58 -70.84
CA TYR A 3 35.46 -14.52 -71.96
C TYR A 3 34.23 -15.45 -71.96
N ALA A 4 33.52 -15.71 -73.06
CA ALA A 4 33.80 -16.69 -74.11
C ALA A 4 33.64 -18.17 -73.69
N LEU A 5 32.95 -18.90 -74.57
CA LEU A 5 32.87 -20.36 -74.77
C LEU A 5 31.70 -21.08 -74.07
N LEU A 6 30.62 -21.44 -74.77
CA LEU A 6 30.45 -22.48 -75.81
C LEU A 6 30.25 -23.89 -75.23
N ALA A 7 29.47 -24.65 -75.98
CA ALA A 7 29.21 -26.09 -75.91
C ALA A 7 28.06 -26.48 -74.97
N SER A 8 26.82 -26.60 -75.46
CA SER A 8 26.34 -27.73 -76.29
C SER A 8 26.54 -29.08 -75.59
N ALA A 9 25.51 -29.57 -74.92
CA ALA A 9 25.27 -31.00 -74.68
C ALA A 9 23.86 -31.21 -74.10
N LEU A 10 22.83 -30.60 -74.71
CA LEU A 10 21.44 -31.05 -74.51
C LEU A 10 21.17 -32.15 -75.54
N LEU A 11 21.74 -33.33 -75.32
CA LEU A 11 21.44 -34.63 -75.94
C LEU A 11 22.47 -35.65 -75.45
N PHE A 12 22.37 -36.05 -74.19
CA PHE A 12 22.81 -37.39 -73.80
C PHE A 12 21.68 -37.99 -72.96
N ALA A 13 20.69 -38.51 -73.68
CA ALA A 13 19.80 -39.50 -73.10
C ALA A 13 20.70 -40.63 -72.57
N PRO A 14 20.67 -40.96 -71.27
CA PRO A 14 21.29 -42.18 -70.82
C PRO A 14 20.47 -43.29 -71.47
N ALA A 15 21.08 -43.98 -72.44
CA ALA A 15 20.52 -45.19 -72.98
C ALA A 15 20.23 -46.11 -71.80
N ALA A 16 18.94 -46.25 -71.49
CA ALA A 16 18.42 -47.26 -70.59
C ALA A 16 18.78 -48.61 -71.21
N HIS A 17 19.96 -49.11 -70.88
CA HIS A 17 20.35 -50.47 -71.18
C HIS A 17 19.61 -51.36 -70.20
N ALA A 18 18.75 -52.19 -70.77
CA ALA A 18 18.00 -53.23 -70.09
C ALA A 18 18.94 -54.08 -69.25
N ALA A 19 18.62 -54.22 -67.96
CA ALA A 19 19.23 -55.20 -67.10
C ALA A 19 18.77 -56.59 -67.57
N ASP A 20 19.68 -57.35 -68.20
CA ASP A 20 19.46 -58.76 -68.47
C ASP A 20 19.66 -59.52 -67.16
N ALA A 21 18.63 -60.23 -66.69
CA ALA A 21 18.49 -60.68 -65.31
C ALA A 21 19.36 -61.91 -64.93
N LYS A 22 20.50 -62.12 -65.60
CA LYS A 22 21.34 -63.32 -65.37
C LYS A 22 22.86 -63.14 -65.45
N THR A 23 23.35 -61.90 -65.61
CA THR A 23 24.78 -61.58 -65.46
C THR A 23 25.06 -61.11 -64.03
N PRO A 24 26.11 -61.62 -63.36
CA PRO A 24 26.52 -61.09 -62.06
C PRO A 24 26.83 -59.60 -62.20
N TRP A 25 26.42 -58.78 -61.22
CA TRP A 25 26.54 -57.31 -61.25
C TRP A 25 27.95 -56.75 -61.53
N TYR A 26 29.00 -57.57 -61.35
CA TYR A 26 30.40 -57.25 -61.61
C TYR A 26 30.87 -57.60 -63.04
N ALA A 27 30.06 -58.36 -63.80
CA ALA A 27 30.38 -58.81 -65.16
C ALA A 27 29.91 -57.83 -66.23
N ASP A 28 28.92 -56.97 -65.93
CA ASP A 28 28.50 -55.90 -66.83
C ASP A 28 29.42 -54.66 -66.67
N PRO A 29 30.14 -54.25 -67.73
CA PRO A 29 31.15 -53.20 -67.63
C PRO A 29 30.57 -51.82 -67.26
N THR A 30 29.29 -51.58 -67.52
CA THR A 30 28.58 -50.34 -67.17
C THR A 30 28.19 -50.28 -65.69
N THR A 31 27.76 -51.40 -65.09
CA THR A 31 27.41 -51.45 -63.66
C THR A 31 28.66 -51.50 -62.79
N ALA A 32 29.72 -52.21 -63.22
CA ALA A 32 31.00 -52.25 -62.53
C ALA A 32 31.69 -50.87 -62.51
N THR A 33 31.65 -50.13 -63.63
CA THR A 33 32.20 -48.75 -63.68
C THR A 33 31.34 -47.76 -62.89
N ALA A 34 30.01 -47.88 -62.90
CA ALA A 34 29.13 -47.08 -62.05
C ALA A 34 29.36 -47.33 -60.56
N PHE A 35 29.56 -48.59 -60.15
CA PHE A 35 29.89 -48.95 -58.78
C PHE A 35 31.27 -48.43 -58.37
N ALA A 36 32.29 -48.59 -59.22
CA ALA A 36 33.62 -48.03 -58.97
C ALA A 36 33.60 -46.50 -58.85
N ALA A 37 32.81 -45.81 -59.69
CA ALA A 37 32.61 -44.36 -59.60
C ALA A 37 31.91 -43.95 -58.30
N LEU A 38 30.91 -44.71 -57.83
CA LEU A 38 30.26 -44.49 -56.54
C LEU A 38 31.24 -44.67 -55.37
N VAL A 39 32.08 -45.70 -55.40
CA VAL A 39 33.09 -45.94 -54.35
C VAL A 39 34.12 -44.82 -54.33
N ILE A 40 34.64 -44.40 -55.49
CA ILE A 40 35.58 -43.27 -55.57
C ILE A 40 34.92 -41.98 -55.09
N PHE A 41 33.66 -41.73 -55.44
CA PHE A 41 32.90 -40.58 -54.94
C PHE A 41 32.75 -40.61 -53.42
N LEU A 42 32.36 -41.74 -52.83
CA LEU A 42 32.28 -41.90 -51.37
C LEU A 42 33.65 -41.72 -50.70
N PHE A 43 34.72 -42.18 -51.32
CA PHE A 43 36.08 -41.98 -50.82
C PHE A 43 36.47 -40.50 -50.83
N ILE A 44 36.15 -39.77 -51.89
CA ILE A 44 36.37 -38.32 -51.98
C ILE A 44 35.52 -37.59 -50.93
N VAL A 45 34.24 -37.94 -50.77
CA VAL A 45 33.37 -37.35 -49.75
C VAL A 45 33.87 -37.63 -48.33
N ALA A 46 34.37 -38.84 -48.07
CA ALA A 46 34.97 -39.20 -46.80
C ALA A 46 36.28 -38.43 -46.56
N PHE A 47 37.14 -38.30 -47.56
CA PHE A 47 38.44 -37.61 -47.46
C PHE A 47 38.29 -36.09 -47.32
N VAL A 48 37.31 -35.48 -48.02
CA VAL A 48 36.94 -34.06 -47.91
C VAL A 48 36.15 -33.78 -46.62
N GLY A 49 35.73 -34.83 -45.89
CA GLY A 49 35.07 -34.70 -44.59
C GLY A 49 33.59 -34.33 -44.66
N GLY A 50 32.91 -34.63 -45.77
CA GLY A 50 31.48 -34.33 -45.94
C GLY A 50 30.59 -34.95 -44.85
N PHE A 51 30.91 -36.18 -44.41
CA PHE A 51 30.21 -36.82 -43.29
C PHE A 51 30.41 -36.04 -41.97
N LYS A 52 31.62 -35.55 -41.70
CA LYS A 52 31.93 -34.77 -40.49
C LYS A 52 31.14 -33.46 -40.45
N LEU A 53 30.94 -32.80 -41.59
CA LEU A 53 30.13 -31.58 -41.68
C LEU A 53 28.66 -31.85 -41.34
N ILE A 54 28.10 -32.95 -41.84
CA ILE A 54 26.72 -33.34 -41.57
C ILE A 54 26.53 -33.64 -40.08
N PHE A 55 27.39 -34.47 -39.48
CA PHE A 55 27.33 -34.76 -38.04
C PHE A 55 27.50 -33.48 -37.20
N SER A 56 28.46 -32.62 -37.54
CA SER A 56 28.66 -31.35 -36.84
C SER A 56 27.44 -30.44 -36.89
N LYS A 57 26.69 -30.41 -38.01
CA LYS A 57 25.45 -29.62 -38.12
C LYS A 57 24.29 -30.21 -37.32
N LEU A 58 24.24 -31.53 -37.15
CA LEU A 58 23.29 -32.19 -36.26
C LEU A 58 23.63 -31.91 -34.80
N ASP A 59 24.91 -31.98 -34.43
CA ASP A 59 25.41 -31.67 -33.08
C ASP A 59 25.13 -30.21 -32.73
N GLU A 60 25.42 -29.27 -33.62
CA GLU A 60 25.12 -27.84 -33.44
C GLU A 60 23.62 -27.59 -33.20
N ARG A 61 22.74 -28.33 -33.91
CA ARG A 61 21.30 -28.27 -33.66
C ARG A 61 20.90 -28.90 -32.32
N ALA A 62 21.49 -30.03 -31.97
CA ALA A 62 21.23 -30.70 -30.70
C ALA A 62 21.63 -29.81 -29.51
N GLU A 63 22.81 -29.19 -29.57
CA GLU A 63 23.30 -28.23 -28.59
C GLU A 63 22.40 -26.99 -28.51
N GLY A 64 21.99 -26.45 -29.66
CA GLY A 64 21.07 -25.30 -29.70
C GLY A 64 19.69 -25.61 -29.11
N ILE A 65 19.16 -26.82 -29.31
CA ILE A 65 17.91 -27.27 -28.68
C ILE A 65 18.11 -27.45 -27.17
N GLN A 66 19.23 -28.06 -26.76
CA GLN A 66 19.55 -28.25 -25.35
C GLN A 66 19.66 -26.92 -24.61
N SER A 67 20.36 -25.93 -25.18
CA SER A 67 20.46 -24.57 -24.63
C SER A 67 19.08 -23.93 -24.45
N GLN A 68 18.22 -24.00 -25.47
CA GLN A 68 16.85 -23.45 -25.38
C GLN A 68 16.00 -24.14 -24.31
N ILE A 69 16.15 -25.46 -24.13
CA ILE A 69 15.45 -26.21 -23.07
C ILE A 69 15.97 -25.79 -21.70
N ASP A 70 17.28 -25.59 -21.55
CA ASP A 70 17.88 -25.20 -20.28
C ASP A 70 17.54 -23.75 -19.92
N GLU A 71 17.52 -22.84 -20.90
CA GLU A 71 17.01 -21.47 -20.73
C GLU A 71 15.52 -21.46 -20.35
N ALA A 72 14.70 -22.26 -21.02
CA ALA A 72 13.27 -22.36 -20.69
C ALA A 72 13.04 -22.92 -19.27
N ARG A 73 13.87 -23.89 -18.84
CA ARG A 73 13.85 -24.41 -17.46
C ARG A 73 14.26 -23.35 -16.46
N ALA A 74 15.35 -22.63 -16.72
CA ALA A 74 15.82 -21.54 -15.87
C ALA A 74 14.74 -20.45 -15.73
N LEU A 75 14.14 -20.02 -16.86
CA LEU A 75 13.06 -19.04 -16.86
C LEU A 75 11.83 -19.53 -16.09
N ARG A 76 11.50 -20.82 -16.20
CA ARG A 76 10.40 -21.43 -15.44
C ARG A 76 10.71 -21.43 -13.94
N GLU A 77 11.93 -21.73 -13.55
CA GLU A 77 12.37 -21.69 -12.16
C GLU A 77 12.31 -20.26 -11.60
N GLU A 78 12.83 -19.28 -12.33
CA GLU A 78 12.75 -17.86 -11.96
C GLU A 78 11.31 -17.37 -11.82
N ALA A 79 10.44 -17.70 -12.78
CA ALA A 79 9.02 -17.37 -12.71
C ALA A 79 8.34 -18.04 -11.50
N SER A 80 8.73 -19.27 -11.16
CA SER A 80 8.20 -19.97 -9.99
C SER A 80 8.64 -19.31 -8.68
N LYS A 81 9.91 -18.87 -8.59
CA LYS A 81 10.45 -18.11 -7.46
C LYS A 81 9.74 -16.78 -7.32
N LEU A 82 9.62 -16.03 -8.41
CA LEU A 82 8.91 -14.75 -8.42
C LEU A 82 7.45 -14.89 -8.00
N MET A 83 6.76 -15.95 -8.44
CA MET A 83 5.38 -16.21 -8.03
C MET A 83 5.29 -16.54 -6.54
N ALA A 84 6.24 -17.32 -6.00
CA ALA A 84 6.29 -17.64 -4.58
C ALA A 84 6.54 -16.37 -3.72
N ASP A 85 7.49 -15.54 -4.14
CA ASP A 85 7.80 -14.27 -3.49
C ASP A 85 6.63 -13.29 -3.54
N ALA A 86 5.96 -13.17 -4.69
CA ALA A 86 4.77 -12.32 -4.84
C ALA A 86 3.64 -12.79 -3.92
N LYS A 87 3.39 -14.11 -3.83
CA LYS A 87 2.40 -14.68 -2.92
C LYS A 87 2.75 -14.43 -1.45
N LYS A 88 4.03 -14.57 -1.08
CA LYS A 88 4.51 -14.28 0.27
C LYS A 88 4.29 -12.80 0.61
N LYS A 89 4.70 -11.90 -0.30
CA LYS A 89 4.54 -10.46 -0.15
C LYS A 89 3.07 -10.03 -0.07
N ALA A 90 2.19 -10.67 -0.84
CA ALA A 90 0.74 -10.44 -0.74
C ALA A 90 0.21 -10.81 0.65
N LYS A 91 0.56 -11.99 1.17
CA LYS A 91 0.18 -12.42 2.53
C LYS A 91 0.72 -11.49 3.62
N GLU A 92 1.97 -11.05 3.48
CA GLU A 92 2.57 -10.08 4.41
C GLU A 92 1.86 -8.73 4.35
N ALA A 93 1.49 -8.26 3.16
CA ALA A 93 0.72 -7.03 2.98
C ALA A 93 -0.69 -7.13 3.59
N ASP A 94 -1.38 -8.26 3.40
CA ASP A 94 -2.69 -8.51 4.00
C ASP A 94 -2.59 -8.51 5.54
N ALA A 95 -1.59 -9.19 6.11
CA ALA A 95 -1.35 -9.20 7.54
C ALA A 95 -1.00 -7.80 8.09
N ALA A 96 -0.20 -7.03 7.36
CA ALA A 96 0.13 -5.65 7.73
C ALA A 96 -1.10 -4.74 7.68
N ALA A 97 -1.98 -4.90 6.67
CA ALA A 97 -3.22 -4.15 6.58
C ALA A 97 -4.17 -4.47 7.74
N GLU A 98 -4.30 -5.74 8.11
CA GLU A 98 -5.07 -6.14 9.29
C GLU A 98 -4.51 -5.53 10.58
N ASP A 99 -3.19 -5.52 10.74
CA ASP A 99 -2.53 -4.93 11.91
C ASP A 99 -2.74 -3.41 11.97
N ILE A 100 -2.65 -2.71 10.84
CA ILE A 100 -2.97 -1.27 10.74
C ILE A 100 -4.41 -1.02 11.18
N VAL A 101 -5.37 -1.81 10.70
CA VAL A 101 -6.79 -1.65 11.09
C VAL A 101 -6.99 -1.94 12.57
N LYS A 102 -6.33 -2.96 13.13
CA LYS A 102 -6.41 -3.28 14.57
C LYS A 102 -5.85 -2.15 15.41
N ARG A 103 -4.67 -1.62 15.07
CA ARG A 103 -4.05 -0.49 15.77
C ARG A 103 -4.91 0.77 15.67
N ALA A 104 -5.40 1.11 14.48
CA ALA A 104 -6.27 2.26 14.29
C ALA A 104 -7.56 2.18 15.14
N LYS A 105 -8.15 0.98 15.28
CA LYS A 105 -9.30 0.77 16.17
C LYS A 105 -8.93 0.94 17.64
N ALA A 106 -7.82 0.34 18.08
CA ALA A 106 -7.35 0.47 19.46
C ALA A 106 -7.04 1.93 19.82
N ASP A 107 -6.40 2.66 18.91
CA ASP A 107 -6.08 4.08 19.07
C ASP A 107 -7.35 4.93 19.09
N ALA A 108 -8.31 4.66 18.20
CA ALA A 108 -9.60 5.33 18.20
C ALA A 108 -10.35 5.11 19.53
N ASP A 109 -10.37 3.88 20.06
CA ASP A 109 -11.00 3.57 21.34
C ASP A 109 -10.31 4.30 22.51
N ALA A 110 -8.96 4.37 22.50
CA ALA A 110 -8.20 5.10 23.49
C ALA A 110 -8.48 6.61 23.42
N MET A 111 -8.47 7.19 22.23
CA MET A 111 -8.82 8.60 21.99
C MET A 111 -10.25 8.91 22.42
N MET A 112 -11.22 8.01 22.14
CA MET A 112 -12.60 8.18 22.57
C MET A 112 -12.75 8.13 24.09
N LYS A 113 -12.02 7.25 24.78
CA LYS A 113 -12.00 7.20 26.26
C LYS A 113 -11.43 8.49 26.83
N GLN A 114 -10.31 8.98 26.30
CA GLN A 114 -9.69 10.23 26.75
C GLN A 114 -10.59 11.43 26.46
N ALA A 115 -11.17 11.53 25.26
CA ALA A 115 -12.09 12.60 24.90
C ALA A 115 -13.33 12.62 25.80
N LYS A 116 -13.89 11.45 26.16
CA LYS A 116 -14.99 11.36 27.12
C LYS A 116 -14.59 11.84 28.52
N ALA A 117 -13.40 11.46 28.99
CA ALA A 117 -12.88 11.92 30.29
C ALA A 117 -12.69 13.45 30.31
N ASP A 118 -12.07 14.00 29.27
CA ASP A 118 -11.85 15.44 29.11
C ASP A 118 -13.17 16.21 29.00
N LEU A 119 -14.15 15.67 28.26
CA LEU A 119 -15.47 16.26 28.14
C LEU A 119 -16.18 16.30 29.50
N LYS A 120 -16.15 15.19 30.25
CA LYS A 120 -16.72 15.12 31.60
C LYS A 120 -16.07 16.16 32.53
N ALA A 121 -14.75 16.31 32.48
CA ALA A 121 -14.04 17.32 33.25
C ALA A 121 -14.40 18.75 32.83
N LYS A 122 -14.59 19.00 31.52
CA LYS A 122 -15.05 20.30 31.01
C LYS A 122 -16.46 20.64 31.45
N VAL A 123 -17.38 19.66 31.42
CA VAL A 123 -18.77 19.82 31.88
C VAL A 123 -18.79 20.13 33.37
N ALA A 124 -18.12 19.32 34.20
CA ALA A 124 -18.05 19.54 35.64
C ALA A 124 -17.49 20.93 36.00
N ARG A 125 -16.46 21.40 35.28
CA ARG A 125 -15.93 22.77 35.49
C ARG A 125 -16.94 23.85 35.10
N ARG A 126 -17.72 23.63 34.03
CA ARG A 126 -18.77 24.57 33.60
C ARG A 126 -19.92 24.61 34.60
N GLU A 127 -20.31 23.47 35.14
CA GLU A 127 -21.32 23.36 36.20
C GLU A 127 -20.87 24.12 37.45
N ALA A 128 -19.66 23.86 37.96
CA ALA A 128 -19.12 24.58 39.11
C ALA A 128 -19.03 26.10 38.89
N GLN A 129 -18.69 26.54 37.66
CA GLN A 129 -18.70 27.97 37.32
C GLN A 129 -20.11 28.56 37.28
N ALA A 130 -21.11 27.80 36.82
CA ALA A 130 -22.50 28.24 36.82
C ALA A 130 -23.05 28.32 38.24
N GLU A 131 -22.80 27.31 39.07
CA GLU A 131 -23.15 27.29 40.49
C GLU A 131 -22.52 28.47 41.25
N ALA A 132 -21.23 28.74 41.04
CA ALA A 132 -20.57 29.90 41.64
C ALA A 132 -21.17 31.24 41.20
N ARG A 133 -21.64 31.35 39.94
CA ARG A 133 -22.33 32.55 39.44
C ARG A 133 -23.72 32.69 40.07
N ILE A 134 -24.46 31.59 40.22
CA ILE A 134 -25.77 31.59 40.88
C ILE A 134 -25.62 32.00 42.34
N ALA A 135 -24.70 31.38 43.09
CA ALA A 135 -24.46 31.71 44.49
C ALA A 135 -24.07 33.19 44.68
N ARG A 136 -23.26 33.74 43.77
CA ARG A 136 -22.93 35.17 43.78
C ARG A 136 -24.14 36.04 43.49
N ALA A 137 -24.94 35.70 42.47
CA ALA A 137 -26.15 36.45 42.14
C ALA A 137 -27.19 36.39 43.27
N GLU A 138 -27.31 35.26 43.98
CA GLU A 138 -28.17 35.12 45.16
C GLU A 138 -27.70 36.01 46.31
N ALA A 139 -26.39 36.06 46.57
CA ALA A 139 -25.82 36.94 47.59
C ALA A 139 -26.03 38.42 47.25
N ASP A 140 -25.81 38.80 45.99
CA ASP A 140 -26.03 40.18 45.51
C ASP A 140 -27.52 40.55 45.61
N ALA A 141 -28.44 39.68 45.17
CA ALA A 141 -29.88 39.90 45.28
C ALA A 141 -30.36 40.01 46.74
N ALA A 142 -29.83 39.17 47.65
CA ALA A 142 -30.14 39.25 49.06
C ALA A 142 -29.63 40.57 49.70
N ALA A 143 -28.45 41.05 49.27
CA ALA A 143 -27.92 42.34 49.70
C ALA A 143 -28.79 43.50 49.20
N ASP A 144 -29.25 43.45 47.95
CA ASP A 144 -30.16 44.45 47.39
C ASP A 144 -31.50 44.51 48.13
N VAL A 145 -32.12 43.37 48.44
CA VAL A 145 -33.36 43.33 49.24
C VAL A 145 -33.15 43.94 50.62
N ARG A 146 -32.03 43.63 51.29
CA ARG A 146 -31.69 44.22 52.59
C ARG A 146 -31.51 45.73 52.50
N ARG A 147 -30.87 46.22 51.44
CA ARG A 147 -30.69 47.67 51.20
C ARG A 147 -32.03 48.35 51.00
N VAL A 148 -32.90 47.83 50.12
CA VAL A 148 -34.25 48.39 49.91
C VAL A 148 -35.07 48.39 51.20
N ALA A 149 -34.99 47.33 52.01
CA ALA A 149 -35.66 47.27 53.30
C ALA A 149 -35.12 48.31 54.29
N ALA A 150 -33.79 48.51 54.34
CA ALA A 150 -33.15 49.53 55.18
C ALA A 150 -33.53 50.96 54.75
N ASP A 151 -33.56 51.23 53.44
CA ASP A 151 -33.98 52.51 52.88
C ASP A 151 -35.45 52.78 53.22
N ALA A 152 -36.33 51.79 53.05
CA ALA A 152 -37.76 51.92 53.40
C ALA A 152 -37.97 52.12 54.91
N ALA A 153 -37.22 51.43 55.77
CA ALA A 153 -37.28 51.61 57.22
C ALA A 153 -36.80 53.00 57.63
N THR A 154 -35.73 53.52 57.00
CA THR A 154 -35.20 54.86 57.26
C THR A 154 -36.19 55.94 56.83
N GLU A 155 -36.83 55.78 55.66
CA GLU A 155 -37.86 56.70 55.18
C GLU A 155 -39.11 56.68 56.09
N ALA A 156 -39.54 55.51 56.53
CA ALA A 156 -40.64 55.37 57.50
C ALA A 156 -40.29 56.05 58.83
N ALA A 157 -39.09 55.84 59.38
CA ALA A 157 -38.62 56.49 60.59
C ALA A 157 -38.58 58.03 60.43
N ARG A 158 -38.11 58.53 59.28
CA ARG A 158 -38.11 59.96 58.94
C ARG A 158 -39.53 60.54 58.87
N SER A 159 -40.48 59.80 58.30
CA SER A 159 -41.90 60.20 58.24
C SER A 159 -42.59 60.23 59.60
N ILE A 160 -42.23 59.31 60.51
CA ILE A 160 -42.74 59.31 61.88
C ILE A 160 -42.16 60.50 62.66
N LEU A 161 -40.84 60.69 62.58
CA LEU A 161 -40.15 61.78 63.29
C LEU A 161 -40.63 63.17 62.84
N SER A 162 -40.92 63.36 61.54
CA SER A 162 -41.45 64.64 61.03
C SER A 162 -42.89 64.95 61.46
N LYS A 163 -43.64 63.94 61.93
CA LYS A 163 -45.01 64.08 62.43
C LYS A 163 -45.10 64.09 63.97
N SER A 164 -44.00 63.85 64.69
CA SER A 164 -43.98 63.89 66.14
C SER A 164 -43.58 65.27 66.67
N ASP A 165 -44.44 65.91 67.47
CA ASP A 165 -44.23 67.23 68.10
C ASP A 165 -43.29 67.22 69.33
N GLY A 166 -42.64 66.09 69.66
CA GLY A 166 -41.85 65.87 70.87
C GLY A 166 -40.34 65.83 70.65
N SER A 167 -39.77 66.91 70.12
CA SER A 167 -38.32 67.03 69.84
C SER A 167 -37.44 66.85 71.09
N ASP A 168 -37.76 67.50 72.20
CA ASP A 168 -36.83 67.64 73.33
C ASP A 168 -36.58 66.33 74.13
N ASP A 169 -37.60 65.51 74.38
CA ASP A 169 -37.45 64.24 75.13
C ASP A 169 -36.60 63.20 74.37
N LEU A 170 -36.63 63.23 73.03
CA LEU A 170 -35.86 62.31 72.20
C LEU A 170 -34.37 62.68 72.13
N PHE A 171 -34.05 63.99 72.23
CA PHE A 171 -32.66 64.47 72.28
C PHE A 171 -32.00 64.17 73.62
N ASP A 172 -32.70 64.35 74.74
CA ASP A 172 -32.17 64.02 76.07
C ASP A 172 -31.94 62.51 76.24
N GLY A 173 -32.83 61.68 75.70
CA GLY A 173 -32.64 60.22 75.63
C GLY A 173 -31.41 59.81 74.81
N ALA A 174 -31.19 60.45 73.65
CA ALA A 174 -30.02 60.19 72.81
C ALA A 174 -28.69 60.63 73.45
N LEU A 175 -28.68 61.76 74.17
CA LEU A 175 -27.51 62.23 74.93
C LEU A 175 -27.14 61.26 76.06
N SER A 176 -28.12 60.74 76.80
CA SER A 176 -27.90 59.72 77.84
C SER A 176 -27.35 58.39 77.28
N GLU A 177 -27.83 57.94 76.12
CA GLU A 177 -27.37 56.70 75.48
C GLU A 177 -25.90 56.79 75.00
N ILE A 178 -25.49 57.97 74.50
CA ILE A 178 -24.10 58.24 74.09
C ILE A 178 -23.17 58.27 75.32
N ASP A 179 -23.59 58.92 76.41
CA ASP A 179 -22.83 58.96 77.67
C ASP A 179 -22.62 57.55 78.26
N LYS A 180 -23.63 56.67 78.13
CA LYS A 180 -23.55 55.25 78.54
C LYS A 180 -22.66 54.36 77.68
N ARG A 181 -22.37 54.74 76.43
CA ARG A 181 -21.47 53.98 75.54
C ARG A 181 -20.03 54.53 75.53
N LEU A 182 -19.82 55.71 76.10
CA LEU A 182 -18.52 56.36 76.23
C LEU A 182 -17.86 56.14 77.61
N ASN A 183 -18.63 55.84 78.65
CA ASN A 183 -18.15 55.27 79.92
C ASN A 183 -18.10 53.74 79.87
#